data_AF-A0A9D8R9L7-F1
#
_entry.id   AF-A0A9D8R9L7-F1
#
_cell.length_a   1.000
_cell.length_b   1.000
_cell.length_c   1.000
_cell.angle_alpha   90.00
_cell.angle_beta   90.00
_cell.angle_gamma   90.00
#
_symmetry.space_group_name_H-M   'P 1'
#
loop_
_entity.id
_entity.type
_entity.pdbx_description
1 polymer ?
#
loop_
_entity_poly.entity_id
_entity_poly.type
_entity_poly.pdbx_seq_one_letter_code
_entity_poly.pdbx_strand_id
1 'polypeptide(L)'
;TCVLMPFDVVVVRKSPAYNEQQTVHIEGCVNFEGDYAMSTKNYRLSDLVKSAGGLTNLGYAKGARLTRKMTEEEKLQRENSLRAAQIQMYEEAMQSEKRYDMAQSDSLMSLKLDMGDTYPMSINLEAAIEEPGGVADIVLREGDFVVVPQFSNTVKVSGEVVYPVSMGYVKGKALSHYIKRAGGYGSRANKKGAYAIYMNGSAEKINRRSGKDIEPGCEIVIPTKKQRNKMTTGEIMAISSGGASLASVVVALISILK
;
A
#
# COMPACT_ATOMS: atom_id res chain seq x y z
N THR A 1 -33.19 52.77 -5.25
CA THR A 1 -32.91 51.66 -4.32
C THR A 1 -34.10 50.72 -4.35
N CYS A 2 -33.90 49.46 -4.72
CA CYS A 2 -34.99 48.48 -4.65
C CYS A 2 -35.11 48.04 -3.19
N VAL A 3 -36.30 48.18 -2.61
CA VAL A 3 -36.60 47.80 -1.22
C VAL A 3 -37.45 46.54 -1.28
N LEU A 4 -36.97 45.47 -0.65
CA LEU A 4 -37.69 44.20 -0.59
C LEU A 4 -38.90 44.33 0.36
N MET A 5 -40.01 43.73 -0.03
CA MET A 5 -41.27 43.72 0.72
C MET A 5 -41.52 42.36 1.40
N PRO A 6 -42.40 42.31 2.43
CA PRO A 6 -42.84 41.06 3.01
C PRO A 6 -43.38 40.11 1.94
N PHE A 7 -43.01 38.83 2.03
CA PHE A 7 -43.32 37.76 1.05
C PHE A 7 -42.50 37.76 -0.26
N ASP A 8 -41.51 38.64 -0.42
CA ASP A 8 -40.55 38.54 -1.52
C ASP A 8 -39.64 37.31 -1.35
N VAL A 9 -39.43 36.56 -2.43
CA VAL A 9 -38.51 35.42 -2.49
C VAL A 9 -37.28 35.80 -3.29
N VAL A 10 -36.16 35.99 -2.59
CA VAL A 10 -34.86 36.24 -3.22
C VAL A 10 -34.15 34.90 -3.43
N VAL A 11 -33.89 34.54 -4.68
CA VAL A 11 -33.14 33.33 -5.04
C VAL A 11 -31.78 33.73 -5.60
N VAL A 12 -30.72 33.49 -4.83
CA VAL A 12 -29.34 33.64 -5.32
C VAL A 12 -28.96 32.34 -6.03
N ARG A 13 -28.85 32.38 -7.37
CA ARG A 13 -28.36 31.24 -8.16
C ARG A 13 -26.86 31.37 -8.35
N LYS A 14 -26.09 30.33 -7.99
CA LYS A 14 -24.68 30.25 -8.41
C LYS A 14 -24.63 30.24 -9.95
N SER A 15 -23.69 30.98 -10.53
CA SER A 15 -23.47 30.90 -11.98
C SER A 15 -23.16 29.44 -12.35
N PRO A 16 -23.81 28.85 -13.38
CA PRO A 16 -23.54 27.49 -13.80
C PRO A 16 -22.07 27.26 -14.22
N ALA A 17 -21.35 28.33 -14.57
CA ALA A 17 -19.94 28.30 -14.94
C ALA A 17 -18.99 28.44 -13.73
N TYR A 18 -19.50 28.75 -12.54
CA TYR A 18 -18.69 28.90 -11.34
C TYR A 18 -18.47 27.54 -10.69
N ASN A 19 -17.27 26.99 -10.87
CA ASN A 19 -16.77 25.90 -10.03
C ASN A 19 -15.94 26.50 -8.90
N GLU A 20 -16.08 25.98 -7.69
CA GLU A 20 -15.16 26.30 -6.61
C GLU A 20 -13.75 25.91 -7.03
N GLN A 21 -12.77 26.78 -6.71
CA GLN A 21 -11.41 26.60 -7.15
C GLN A 21 -10.80 25.42 -6.38
N GLN A 22 -10.73 24.27 -7.04
CA GLN A 22 -10.13 23.07 -6.47
C GLN A 22 -8.61 23.22 -6.45
N THR A 23 -8.00 22.77 -5.36
CA THR A 23 -6.57 22.90 -5.14
C THR A 23 -5.93 21.54 -4.92
N VAL A 24 -4.67 21.45 -5.32
CA VAL A 24 -3.78 20.32 -5.10
C VAL A 24 -2.47 20.85 -4.53
N HIS A 25 -1.82 20.06 -3.70
CA HIS A 25 -0.59 20.48 -3.04
C HIS A 25 0.61 19.68 -3.55
N ILE A 26 1.74 20.34 -3.74
CA ILE A 26 3.01 19.69 -4.07
C ILE A 26 4.14 20.20 -3.20
N GLU A 27 4.93 19.29 -2.64
CA GLU A 27 6.07 19.62 -1.77
C GLU A 27 7.33 18.80 -2.11
N GLY A 28 8.46 19.24 -1.54
CA GLY A 28 9.75 18.57 -1.61
C GLY A 28 10.65 19.12 -2.71
N CYS A 29 11.19 18.25 -3.56
CA CYS A 29 12.19 18.63 -4.57
C CYS A 29 11.56 19.17 -5.87
N VAL A 30 10.78 20.24 -5.74
CA VAL A 30 10.22 21.04 -6.84
C VAL A 30 10.71 22.48 -6.76
N ASN A 31 10.67 23.22 -7.87
CA ASN A 31 11.17 24.60 -7.88
C ASN A 31 10.31 25.54 -7.02
N PHE A 32 9.00 25.34 -7.04
CA PHE A 32 8.04 26.09 -6.22
C PHE A 32 7.08 25.12 -5.54
N GLU A 33 7.23 24.92 -4.24
CA GLU A 33 6.30 24.14 -3.42
C GLU A 33 5.07 24.98 -3.03
N GLY A 34 3.95 24.30 -2.76
CA GLY A 34 2.73 24.93 -2.29
C GLY A 34 1.45 24.42 -2.96
N ASP A 35 0.39 25.19 -2.77
CA ASP A 35 -0.94 24.90 -3.31
C ASP A 35 -1.10 25.46 -4.72
N TYR A 36 -1.59 24.62 -5.63
CA TYR A 36 -1.88 24.97 -7.00
C TYR A 36 -3.36 24.78 -7.30
N ALA A 37 -3.96 25.80 -7.91
CA ALA A 37 -5.32 25.70 -8.39
C ALA A 37 -5.41 24.84 -9.65
N MET A 38 -6.32 23.87 -9.64
CA MET A 38 -6.61 23.04 -10.80
C MET A 38 -7.24 23.88 -11.89
N SER A 39 -6.47 24.17 -12.95
CA SER A 39 -6.91 25.04 -14.05
C SER A 39 -7.97 24.40 -14.94
N THR A 40 -8.01 23.06 -14.98
CA THR A 40 -8.95 22.30 -15.79
C THR A 40 -9.51 21.11 -15.00
N LYS A 41 -10.63 20.54 -15.45
CA LYS A 41 -11.19 19.31 -14.85
C LYS A 41 -10.31 18.06 -15.05
N ASN A 42 -9.42 18.08 -16.03
CA ASN A 42 -8.50 16.99 -16.35
C ASN A 42 -7.06 17.38 -15.99
N TYR A 43 -6.89 18.09 -14.86
CA TYR A 43 -5.59 18.52 -14.37
C TYR A 43 -4.79 17.30 -13.90
N ARG A 44 -3.56 17.15 -14.38
CA ARG A 44 -2.77 15.94 -14.20
C ARG A 44 -1.48 16.16 -13.42
N LEU A 45 -0.80 15.07 -13.07
CA LEU A 45 0.51 15.11 -12.42
C LEU A 45 1.53 15.93 -13.22
N SER A 46 1.57 15.74 -14.55
CA SER A 46 2.48 16.50 -15.42
C SER A 46 2.17 18.00 -15.42
N ASP A 47 0.89 18.38 -15.34
CA ASP A 47 0.47 19.78 -15.25
C ASP A 47 0.85 20.40 -13.90
N LEU A 48 0.66 19.66 -12.80
CA LEU A 48 1.09 20.09 -11.47
C LEU A 48 2.59 20.34 -11.40
N VAL A 49 3.40 19.41 -11.93
CA VAL A 49 4.86 19.59 -11.98
C VAL A 49 5.25 20.79 -12.83
N LYS A 50 4.57 21.02 -13.98
CA LYS A 50 4.80 22.22 -14.80
C LYS A 50 4.45 23.50 -14.05
N SER A 51 3.30 23.53 -13.35
CA SER A 51 2.89 24.67 -12.54
C SER A 51 3.86 24.96 -11.40
N ALA A 52 4.45 23.91 -10.82
CA ALA A 52 5.52 24.01 -9.81
C ALA A 52 6.89 24.44 -10.37
N GLY A 53 6.98 24.76 -11.66
CA GLY A 53 8.22 25.16 -12.33
C GLY A 53 9.16 24.00 -12.63
N GLY A 54 8.69 22.76 -12.53
CA GLY A 54 9.48 21.54 -12.73
C GLY A 54 10.12 21.01 -11.44
N LEU A 55 10.82 19.88 -11.58
CA LEU A 55 11.60 19.28 -10.50
C LEU A 55 12.95 20.00 -10.34
N THR A 56 13.47 20.03 -9.12
CA THR A 56 14.85 20.46 -8.89
C THR A 56 15.84 19.39 -9.36
N ASN A 57 17.12 19.75 -9.53
CA ASN A 57 18.18 18.79 -9.89
C ASN A 57 18.39 17.65 -8.86
N LEU A 58 17.84 17.80 -7.65
CA LEU A 58 17.93 16.83 -6.57
C LEU A 58 16.67 15.96 -6.46
N GLY A 59 15.61 16.27 -7.22
CA GLY A 59 14.34 15.58 -7.16
C GLY A 59 14.39 14.19 -7.77
N TYR A 60 13.81 13.22 -7.07
CA TYR A 60 13.69 11.85 -7.56
C TYR A 60 12.26 11.54 -7.99
N ALA A 61 11.98 11.74 -9.28
CA ALA A 61 10.65 11.55 -9.86
C ALA A 61 10.06 10.15 -9.60
N LYS A 62 10.86 9.09 -9.77
CA LYS A 62 10.44 7.71 -9.49
C LYS A 62 10.03 7.46 -8.04
N GLY A 63 10.51 8.27 -7.11
CA GLY A 63 10.17 8.19 -5.69
C GLY A 63 8.95 9.02 -5.31
N ALA A 64 8.36 9.76 -6.24
CA ALA A 64 7.22 10.61 -5.93
C ALA A 64 6.03 9.75 -5.46
N ARG A 65 5.31 10.27 -4.47
CA ARG A 65 4.12 9.63 -3.91
C ARG A 65 2.94 10.60 -3.97
N LEU A 66 1.76 10.05 -4.25
CA LEU A 66 0.50 10.77 -4.18
C LEU A 66 -0.25 10.28 -2.94
N THR A 67 -0.75 11.20 -2.14
CA THR A 67 -1.68 10.91 -1.05
C THR A 67 -3.02 11.52 -1.43
N ARG A 68 -4.07 10.70 -1.42
CA ARG A 68 -5.41 11.10 -1.85
C ARG A 68 -6.40 10.96 -0.71
N LYS A 69 -7.30 11.93 -0.57
CA LYS A 69 -8.42 11.85 0.36
C LYS A 69 -9.50 10.91 -0.18
N MET A 70 -10.02 10.02 0.67
CA MET A 70 -11.10 9.12 0.30
C MET A 70 -12.41 9.86 0.13
N THR A 71 -13.16 9.46 -0.89
CA THR A 71 -14.55 9.88 -1.04
C THR A 71 -15.40 9.28 0.06
N GLU A 72 -16.57 9.87 0.34
CA GLU A 72 -17.49 9.34 1.35
C GLU A 72 -17.94 7.90 1.04
N GLU A 73 -18.07 7.56 -0.24
CA GLU A 73 -18.35 6.19 -0.68
C GLU A 73 -17.19 5.22 -0.39
N GLU A 74 -15.95 5.62 -0.71
CA GLU A 74 -14.75 4.83 -0.43
C GLU A 74 -14.58 4.61 1.09
N LYS A 75 -14.88 5.64 1.90
CA LYS A 75 -14.90 5.55 3.38
C LYS A 75 -15.92 4.54 3.87
N LEU A 76 -17.15 4.61 3.38
CA LEU A 76 -18.22 3.70 3.78
C LEU A 76 -17.89 2.25 3.40
N GLN A 77 -17.33 2.03 2.20
CA GLN A 77 -16.86 0.72 1.78
C GLN A 77 -15.76 0.18 2.69
N ARG A 78 -14.79 1.03 3.08
CA ARG A 78 -13.74 0.67 4.04
C ARG A 78 -14.36 0.27 5.37
N GLU A 79 -15.28 1.06 5.90
CA GLU A 79 -15.93 0.79 7.19
C GLU A 79 -16.67 -0.56 7.17
N ASN A 80 -17.43 -0.82 6.10
CA ASN A 80 -18.14 -2.07 5.90
C ASN A 80 -17.18 -3.27 5.80
N SER A 81 -16.06 -3.12 5.08
CA SER A 81 -15.04 -4.17 4.97
C SER A 81 -14.37 -4.48 6.32
N LEU A 82 -14.10 -3.46 7.13
CA LEU A 82 -13.53 -3.61 8.46
C LEU A 82 -14.52 -4.27 9.42
N ARG A 83 -15.80 -3.90 9.32
CA ARG A 83 -16.87 -4.52 10.10
C ARG A 83 -17.03 -6.00 9.74
N ALA A 84 -17.01 -6.34 8.46
CA ALA A 84 -17.06 -7.73 8.01
C ALA A 84 -15.83 -8.52 8.48
N ALA A 85 -14.63 -7.95 8.38
CA ALA A 85 -13.41 -8.58 8.90
C ALA A 85 -13.47 -8.80 10.42
N GLN A 86 -14.03 -7.86 11.18
CA GLN A 86 -14.21 -8.00 12.62
C GLN A 86 -15.18 -9.14 12.98
N ILE A 87 -16.28 -9.28 12.24
CA ILE A 87 -17.24 -10.38 12.42
C ILE A 87 -16.57 -11.72 12.12
N GLN A 88 -15.85 -11.81 11.00
CA GLN A 88 -15.12 -13.03 10.63
C GLN A 88 -14.12 -13.43 11.72
N MET A 89 -13.34 -12.49 12.25
CA MET A 89 -12.39 -12.75 13.32
C MET A 89 -13.09 -13.22 14.61
N TYR A 90 -14.23 -12.63 14.95
CA TYR A 90 -15.03 -13.04 16.11
C TYR A 90 -15.60 -14.46 15.97
N GLU A 91 -16.09 -14.81 14.78
CA GLU A 91 -16.57 -16.16 14.47
C GLU A 91 -15.43 -17.20 14.54
N GLU A 92 -14.27 -16.90 13.94
CA GLU A 92 -13.08 -17.74 14.03
C GLU A 92 -12.61 -17.91 15.49
N ALA A 93 -12.74 -16.86 16.31
CA ALA A 93 -12.44 -16.92 17.73
C ALA A 93 -13.38 -17.84 18.50
N MET A 94 -14.69 -17.78 18.22
CA MET A 94 -15.69 -18.65 18.83
C MET A 94 -15.51 -20.12 18.45
N GLN A 95 -15.01 -20.40 17.24
CA GLN A 95 -14.80 -21.78 16.77
C GLN A 95 -13.50 -22.41 17.29
N SER A 96 -12.53 -21.63 17.76
CA SER A 96 -11.26 -22.18 18.26
C SER A 96 -11.39 -22.62 19.73
N GLU A 97 -11.10 -23.91 20.02
CA GLU A 97 -11.09 -24.45 21.40
C GLU A 97 -10.00 -23.86 22.31
N LYS A 98 -9.07 -23.06 21.77
CA LYS A 98 -8.04 -22.37 22.53
C LYS A 98 -8.55 -21.01 22.96
N ARG A 99 -8.44 -20.70 24.27
CA ARG A 99 -8.69 -19.37 24.85
C ARG A 99 -8.10 -18.28 23.94
N TYR A 100 -8.98 -17.58 23.23
CA TYR A 100 -8.65 -16.40 22.46
C TYR A 100 -8.18 -15.32 23.45
N ASP A 101 -7.04 -14.70 23.18
CA ASP A 101 -6.54 -13.60 23.99
C ASP A 101 -7.31 -12.33 23.63
N MET A 102 -8.29 -11.98 24.46
CA MET A 102 -9.23 -10.85 24.27
C MET A 102 -8.50 -9.49 24.12
N ALA A 103 -7.22 -9.41 24.51
CA ALA A 103 -6.37 -8.24 24.29
C ALA A 103 -6.06 -7.96 22.80
N GLN A 104 -6.16 -8.99 21.94
CA GLN A 104 -5.85 -8.85 20.51
C GLN A 104 -6.98 -8.16 19.73
N SER A 105 -8.24 -8.28 20.18
CA SER A 105 -9.36 -7.52 19.61
C SER A 105 -9.31 -6.03 19.95
N ASP A 106 -8.82 -5.69 21.14
CA ASP A 106 -8.68 -4.30 21.60
C ASP A 106 -7.60 -3.55 20.78
N SER A 107 -6.51 -4.27 20.43
CA SER A 107 -5.42 -3.74 19.60
C SER A 107 -5.81 -3.50 18.13
N LEU A 108 -6.81 -4.20 17.61
CA LEU A 108 -7.33 -3.98 16.26
C LEU A 108 -8.35 -2.82 16.22
N MET A 109 -9.06 -2.59 17.33
CA MET A 109 -10.01 -1.49 17.46
C MET A 109 -9.30 -0.14 17.59
N SER A 110 -8.16 -0.08 18.28
CA SER A 110 -7.30 1.11 18.29
C SER A 110 -6.69 1.40 16.91
N LEU A 111 -6.29 0.37 16.16
CA LEU A 111 -5.81 0.51 14.78
C LEU A 111 -6.89 1.11 13.85
N LYS A 112 -8.18 0.84 14.11
CA LYS A 112 -9.32 1.40 13.37
C LYS A 112 -9.50 2.91 13.61
N LEU A 113 -9.15 3.39 14.79
CA LEU A 113 -9.31 4.79 15.20
C LEU A 113 -8.21 5.72 14.63
N ASP A 114 -7.06 5.18 14.27
CA ASP A 114 -5.88 5.96 13.85
C ASP A 114 -5.69 6.01 12.31
N MET A 115 -6.56 5.32 11.56
CA MET A 115 -6.55 5.34 10.09
C MET A 115 -7.23 6.61 9.57
N GLY A 116 -6.44 7.64 9.29
CA GLY A 116 -6.94 8.89 8.72
C GLY A 116 -7.75 8.75 7.41
N ASP A 117 -8.20 9.89 6.88
CA ASP A 117 -9.06 9.97 5.68
C ASP A 117 -8.30 9.84 4.36
N THR A 118 -6.99 9.61 4.39
CA THR A 118 -6.15 9.57 3.19
C THR A 118 -5.53 8.19 2.97
N TYR A 119 -5.21 7.89 1.72
CA TYR A 119 -4.47 6.70 1.34
C TYR A 119 -3.33 7.06 0.40
N PRO A 120 -2.19 6.35 0.51
CA PRO A 120 -1.12 6.48 -0.46
C PRO A 120 -1.50 5.80 -1.78
N MET A 121 -1.13 6.44 -2.88
CA MET A 121 -1.18 5.90 -4.23
C MET A 121 0.24 5.86 -4.78
N SER A 122 0.66 4.66 -5.21
CA SER A 122 1.91 4.51 -5.94
C SER A 122 1.76 5.09 -7.33
N ILE A 123 2.62 6.04 -7.67
CA ILE A 123 2.64 6.71 -8.97
C ILE A 123 4.01 6.53 -9.64
N ASN A 124 4.03 6.71 -10.96
CA ASN A 124 5.28 6.84 -11.71
C ASN A 124 5.34 8.24 -12.33
N LEU A 125 5.85 9.20 -11.54
CA LEU A 125 5.92 10.59 -11.96
C LEU A 125 6.92 10.80 -13.10
N GLU A 126 7.99 10.01 -13.16
CA GLU A 126 8.96 10.08 -14.26
C GLU A 126 8.26 9.80 -15.60
N ALA A 127 7.52 8.69 -15.68
CA ALA A 127 6.74 8.34 -16.86
C ALA A 127 5.64 9.38 -17.17
N ALA A 128 5.01 9.97 -16.14
CA ALA A 128 4.01 11.02 -16.33
C ALA A 128 4.59 12.31 -16.95
N ILE A 129 5.83 12.67 -16.60
CA ILE A 129 6.52 13.84 -17.15
C ILE A 129 7.03 13.55 -18.57
N GLU A 130 7.55 12.34 -18.82
CA GLU A 130 8.03 11.91 -20.13
C GLU A 130 6.91 11.78 -21.16
N GLU A 131 5.73 11.28 -20.75
CA GLU A 131 4.55 11.10 -21.60
C GLU A 131 3.30 11.77 -21.00
N PRO A 132 3.18 13.11 -21.10
CA PRO A 132 2.01 13.84 -20.60
C PRO A 132 0.71 13.36 -21.27
N GLY A 133 -0.33 13.12 -20.47
CA GLY A 133 -1.61 12.57 -20.91
C GLY A 133 -1.65 11.04 -21.02
N GLY A 134 -0.51 10.36 -20.87
CA GLY A 134 -0.41 8.90 -20.88
C GLY A 134 -1.07 8.23 -19.67
N VAL A 135 -0.93 6.90 -19.58
CA VAL A 135 -1.54 6.08 -18.52
C VAL A 135 -0.95 6.38 -17.14
N ALA A 136 0.35 6.71 -17.08
CA ALA A 136 1.04 7.06 -15.84
C ALA A 136 0.70 8.49 -15.36
N ASP A 137 0.18 9.34 -16.25
CA ASP A 137 -0.13 10.75 -15.95
C ASP A 137 -1.53 10.88 -15.35
N ILE A 138 -1.65 10.44 -14.10
CA ILE A 138 -2.92 10.33 -13.37
C ILE A 138 -3.60 11.70 -13.24
N VAL A 139 -4.93 11.69 -13.39
CA VAL A 139 -5.78 12.87 -13.13
C VAL A 139 -5.88 13.10 -11.63
N LEU A 140 -5.56 14.32 -11.23
CA LEU A 140 -5.60 14.76 -9.85
C LEU A 140 -7.02 15.09 -9.41
N ARG A 141 -7.26 14.99 -8.10
CA ARG A 141 -8.50 15.36 -7.42
C ARG A 141 -8.21 16.45 -6.42
N GLU A 142 -9.25 17.19 -6.06
CA GLU A 142 -9.18 18.18 -4.99
C GLU A 142 -8.62 17.56 -3.70
N GLY A 143 -7.64 18.24 -3.11
CA GLY A 143 -6.96 17.80 -1.88
C GLY A 143 -5.94 16.68 -2.09
N ASP A 144 -5.60 16.35 -3.34
CA ASP A 144 -4.45 15.51 -3.63
C ASP A 144 -3.15 16.17 -3.18
N PHE A 145 -2.27 15.38 -2.56
CA PHE A 145 -1.02 15.82 -1.99
C PHE A 145 0.13 15.02 -2.61
N VAL A 146 0.99 15.68 -3.38
CA VAL A 146 2.11 15.06 -4.08
C VAL A 146 3.42 15.43 -3.39
N VAL A 147 4.22 14.42 -3.06
CA VAL A 147 5.55 14.62 -2.47
C VAL A 147 6.60 14.11 -3.43
N VAL A 148 7.56 14.97 -3.78
CA VAL A 148 8.74 14.57 -4.55
C VAL A 148 9.94 14.48 -3.61
N PRO A 149 10.43 13.27 -3.29
CA PRO A 149 11.57 13.13 -2.38
C PRO A 149 12.89 13.53 -3.05
N GLN A 150 13.89 13.78 -2.21
CA GLN A 150 15.27 13.94 -2.65
C GLN A 150 15.85 12.59 -3.10
N PHE A 151 16.68 12.62 -4.14
CA PHE A 151 17.46 11.46 -4.56
C PHE A 151 18.35 10.95 -3.43
N SER A 152 18.18 9.67 -3.07
CA SER A 152 19.01 8.98 -2.08
C SER A 152 19.77 7.83 -2.73
N ASN A 153 21.10 7.91 -2.73
CA ASN A 153 21.97 6.85 -3.26
C ASN A 153 22.23 5.74 -2.23
N THR A 154 21.29 5.47 -1.32
CA THR A 154 21.41 4.46 -0.27
C THR A 154 20.30 3.42 -0.38
N VAL A 155 20.57 2.22 0.10
CA VAL A 155 19.59 1.14 0.30
C VAL A 155 19.56 0.82 1.77
N LYS A 156 18.37 0.77 2.35
CA LYS A 156 18.17 0.34 3.74
C LYS A 156 17.89 -1.16 3.75
N VAL A 157 18.49 -1.88 4.69
CA VAL A 157 18.23 -3.31 4.91
C VAL A 157 17.67 -3.49 6.31
N SER A 158 16.49 -4.09 6.44
CA SER A 158 15.77 -4.25 7.70
C SER A 158 15.05 -5.60 7.81
N GLY A 159 14.42 -5.83 8.97
CA GLY A 159 13.76 -7.08 9.31
C GLY A 159 14.72 -8.11 9.91
N GLU A 160 14.56 -9.38 9.53
CA GLU A 160 15.28 -10.53 10.08
C GLU A 160 16.65 -10.72 9.39
N VAL A 161 17.52 -9.74 9.62
CA VAL A 161 18.95 -9.72 9.28
C VAL A 161 19.78 -9.64 10.56
N VAL A 162 21.08 -9.96 10.47
CA VAL A 162 21.96 -9.90 11.65
C VAL A 162 22.09 -8.47 12.16
N TYR A 163 22.24 -7.50 11.25
CA TYR A 163 22.33 -6.08 11.62
C TYR A 163 21.56 -5.20 10.63
N PRO A 164 20.47 -4.54 11.06
CA PRO A 164 19.76 -3.54 10.24
C PRO A 164 20.66 -2.35 9.94
N VAL A 165 20.81 -1.99 8.67
CA VAL A 165 21.78 -0.96 8.25
C VAL A 165 21.39 -0.31 6.93
N SER A 166 21.75 0.97 6.76
CA SER A 166 21.67 1.71 5.50
C SER A 166 23.05 1.75 4.84
N MET A 167 23.14 1.42 3.56
CA MET A 167 24.41 1.36 2.83
C MET A 167 24.29 1.94 1.42
N GLY A 168 25.39 2.37 0.82
CA GLY A 168 25.39 2.90 -0.54
C GLY A 168 24.83 1.91 -1.57
N TYR A 169 23.96 2.40 -2.45
CA TYR A 169 23.46 1.66 -3.60
C TYR A 169 24.59 1.38 -4.58
N VAL A 170 24.61 0.17 -5.14
CA VAL A 170 25.55 -0.22 -6.19
C VAL A 170 24.76 -0.82 -7.33
N LYS A 171 24.82 -0.16 -8.49
CA LYS A 171 24.09 -0.55 -9.70
C LYS A 171 24.36 -2.01 -10.08
N GLY A 172 23.29 -2.77 -10.28
CA GLY A 172 23.33 -4.17 -10.71
C GLY A 172 23.72 -5.19 -9.63
N LYS A 173 23.99 -4.77 -8.38
CA LYS A 173 24.21 -5.72 -7.28
C LYS A 173 22.90 -6.38 -6.85
N ALA A 174 22.94 -7.69 -6.70
CA ALA A 174 21.79 -8.47 -6.26
C ALA A 174 21.56 -8.38 -4.75
N LEU A 175 20.38 -8.80 -4.29
CA LEU A 175 20.00 -8.90 -2.87
C LEU A 175 21.10 -9.51 -1.98
N SER A 176 21.75 -10.58 -2.46
CA SER A 176 22.83 -11.25 -1.72
C SER A 176 23.99 -10.35 -1.31
N HIS A 177 24.34 -9.32 -2.10
CA HIS A 177 25.39 -8.35 -1.79
C HIS A 177 25.03 -7.53 -0.56
N TYR A 178 23.80 -7.01 -0.53
CA TYR A 178 23.29 -6.18 0.57
C TYR A 178 23.11 -7.00 1.85
N ILE A 179 22.57 -8.21 1.74
CA ILE A 179 22.42 -9.09 2.91
C ILE A 179 23.77 -9.51 3.49
N LYS A 180 24.78 -9.77 2.65
CA LYS A 180 26.14 -10.07 3.14
C LYS A 180 26.72 -8.90 3.94
N ARG A 181 26.48 -7.67 3.48
CA ARG A 181 26.91 -6.44 4.19
C ARG A 181 26.13 -6.20 5.48
N ALA A 182 24.90 -6.68 5.59
CA ALA A 182 24.10 -6.68 6.81
C ALA A 182 24.48 -7.80 7.81
N GLY A 183 25.64 -8.47 7.63
CA GLY A 183 26.09 -9.58 8.46
C GLY A 183 25.41 -10.93 8.15
N GLY A 184 24.57 -10.98 7.12
CA GLY A 184 23.80 -12.17 6.75
C GLY A 184 22.35 -12.13 7.23
N TYR A 185 21.65 -13.25 7.00
CA TYR A 185 20.27 -13.43 7.44
C TYR A 185 20.19 -13.79 8.92
N GLY A 186 19.15 -13.30 9.61
CA GLY A 186 18.80 -13.75 10.96
C GLY A 186 18.35 -15.22 10.99
N SER A 187 18.34 -15.81 12.18
CA SER A 187 18.06 -17.25 12.36
C SER A 187 16.64 -17.63 11.92
N ARG A 188 15.68 -16.70 12.04
CA ARG A 188 14.28 -16.91 11.65
C ARG A 188 13.95 -16.32 10.29
N ALA A 189 14.93 -15.95 9.46
CA ALA A 189 14.69 -15.23 8.21
C ALA A 189 13.92 -16.04 7.18
N ASN A 190 12.82 -15.50 6.67
CA ASN A 190 12.15 -16.01 5.48
C ASN A 190 12.83 -15.47 4.21
N LYS A 191 13.92 -16.13 3.82
CA LYS A 191 14.75 -15.76 2.65
C LYS A 191 13.98 -15.69 1.33
N LYS A 192 12.89 -16.46 1.18
CA LYS A 192 12.07 -16.49 -0.05
C LYS A 192 11.00 -15.41 -0.09
N GLY A 193 10.74 -14.77 1.04
CA GLY A 193 9.74 -13.71 1.19
C GLY A 193 10.34 -12.31 1.22
N ALA A 194 11.60 -12.14 0.81
CA ALA A 194 12.22 -10.81 0.75
C ALA A 194 11.45 -9.89 -0.21
N TYR A 195 11.29 -8.63 0.15
CA TYR A 195 10.64 -7.60 -0.67
C TYR A 195 11.35 -6.25 -0.52
N ALA A 196 11.22 -5.38 -1.52
CA ALA A 196 11.67 -4.00 -1.50
C ALA A 196 10.45 -3.11 -1.33
N ILE A 197 10.59 -2.08 -0.50
CA ILE A 197 9.69 -0.93 -0.45
C ILE A 197 10.43 0.22 -1.15
N TYR A 198 9.86 0.73 -2.23
CA TYR A 198 10.44 1.85 -2.98
C TYR A 198 9.97 3.19 -2.43
N MET A 199 10.65 4.28 -2.81
CA MET A 199 10.34 5.62 -2.29
C MET A 199 8.91 6.09 -2.61
N ASN A 200 8.34 5.64 -3.75
CA ASN A 200 6.94 5.90 -4.11
C ASN A 200 5.92 5.07 -3.31
N GLY A 201 6.36 4.30 -2.32
CA GLY A 201 5.53 3.46 -1.46
C GLY A 201 5.13 2.11 -2.07
N SER A 202 5.49 1.83 -3.31
CA SER A 202 5.24 0.50 -3.91
C SER A 202 6.12 -0.57 -3.25
N ALA A 203 5.59 -1.80 -3.16
CA ALA A 203 6.30 -2.92 -2.58
C ALA A 203 6.34 -4.10 -3.55
N GLU A 204 7.53 -4.63 -3.81
CA GLU A 204 7.73 -5.73 -4.75
C GLU A 204 8.57 -6.84 -4.15
N LYS A 205 8.22 -8.09 -4.49
CA LYS A 205 8.98 -9.26 -4.07
C LYS A 205 10.31 -9.30 -4.81
N ILE A 206 11.42 -9.42 -4.07
CA ILE A 206 12.76 -9.46 -4.65
C ILE A 206 13.28 -10.90 -4.72
N ASN A 207 13.87 -11.24 -5.86
CA ASN A 207 14.58 -12.50 -6.01
C ASN A 207 16.03 -12.40 -5.53
N ARG A 208 16.54 -13.46 -4.88
CA ARG A 208 17.91 -13.51 -4.32
C ARG A 208 19.02 -13.18 -5.33
N ARG A 209 18.78 -13.47 -6.61
CA ARG A 209 19.73 -13.27 -7.72
C ARG A 209 19.44 -12.02 -8.56
N SER A 210 18.28 -11.39 -8.41
CA SER A 210 17.98 -10.19 -9.18
C SER A 210 18.68 -8.99 -8.55
N GLY A 211 19.40 -8.23 -9.37
CA GLY A 211 19.87 -6.88 -9.04
C GLY A 211 19.08 -5.79 -9.75
N LYS A 212 18.07 -6.17 -10.57
CA LYS A 212 17.18 -5.21 -11.24
C LYS A 212 16.10 -4.67 -10.30
N ASP A 213 15.68 -5.50 -9.35
CA ASP A 213 14.63 -5.20 -8.36
C ASP A 213 15.13 -4.31 -7.20
N ILE A 214 16.34 -3.75 -7.30
CA ILE A 214 16.93 -2.91 -6.25
C ILE A 214 17.25 -1.55 -6.87
N GLU A 215 16.61 -0.53 -6.33
CA GLU A 215 16.72 0.86 -6.76
C GLU A 215 17.30 1.74 -5.64
N PRO A 216 17.85 2.92 -5.97
CA PRO A 216 18.25 3.91 -4.99
C PRO A 216 17.08 4.31 -4.07
N GLY A 217 17.36 4.42 -2.77
CA GLY A 217 16.42 4.79 -1.72
C GLY A 217 15.44 3.71 -1.29
N CYS A 218 15.50 2.50 -1.87
CA CYS A 218 14.61 1.43 -1.45
C CYS A 218 14.99 0.85 -0.08
N GLU A 219 14.00 0.30 0.61
CA GLU A 219 14.17 -0.49 1.82
C GLU A 219 13.94 -1.97 1.51
N ILE A 220 14.99 -2.77 1.64
CA ILE A 220 14.93 -4.23 1.56
C ILE A 220 14.49 -4.76 2.92
N VAL A 221 13.31 -5.40 2.96
CA VAL A 221 12.77 -6.00 4.16
C VAL A 221 12.86 -7.52 4.08
N ILE A 222 13.47 -8.12 5.10
CA ILE A 222 13.49 -9.57 5.28
C ILE A 222 12.46 -9.97 6.33
N PRO A 223 11.34 -10.62 5.96
CA PRO A 223 10.36 -11.04 6.94
C PRO A 223 10.85 -12.25 7.76
N THR A 224 10.20 -12.47 8.90
CA THR A 224 10.38 -13.67 9.72
C THR A 224 9.60 -14.86 9.13
N LYS A 225 10.07 -16.08 9.37
CA LYS A 225 9.33 -17.30 9.03
C LYS A 225 8.10 -17.40 9.93
N LYS A 226 6.92 -17.64 9.33
CA LYS A 226 5.74 -18.07 10.08
C LYS A 226 6.08 -19.37 10.81
N GLN A 227 5.81 -19.45 12.11
CA GLN A 227 5.89 -20.71 12.84
C GLN A 227 4.85 -21.67 12.25
N ARG A 228 5.32 -22.66 11.50
CA ARG A 228 4.47 -23.77 11.08
C ARG A 228 4.53 -24.82 12.18
N ASN A 229 3.40 -25.02 12.86
CA ASN A 229 3.21 -26.23 13.64
C ASN A 229 3.25 -27.38 12.65
N LYS A 230 4.32 -28.18 12.69
CA LYS A 230 4.36 -29.43 11.94
C LYS A 230 3.34 -30.35 12.60
N MET A 231 2.47 -30.95 11.79
CA MET A 231 1.57 -31.97 12.31
C MET A 231 2.39 -33.06 12.99
N THR A 232 1.94 -33.50 14.16
CA THR A 232 2.58 -34.61 14.86
C THR A 232 2.35 -35.92 14.09
N THR A 233 3.21 -36.92 14.29
CA THR A 233 3.03 -38.24 13.66
C THR A 233 1.65 -38.83 13.99
N GLY A 234 1.12 -38.56 15.18
CA GLY A 234 -0.24 -38.96 15.59
C GLY A 234 -1.34 -38.26 14.78
N GLU A 235 -1.21 -36.96 14.53
CA GLU A 235 -2.17 -36.21 13.69
C GLU A 235 -2.13 -36.68 12.22
N ILE A 236 -0.94 -36.99 11.68
CA ILE A 236 -0.81 -37.54 10.32
C ILE A 236 -1.44 -38.95 10.24
N MET A 237 -1.20 -39.79 11.26
CA MET A 237 -1.82 -41.11 11.34
C MET A 237 -3.35 -41.02 11.43
N ALA A 238 -3.89 -40.09 12.22
CA ALA A 238 -5.33 -39.85 12.34
C ALA A 238 -5.98 -39.39 11.03
N ILE A 239 -5.32 -38.53 10.25
CA ILE A 239 -5.81 -38.15 8.92
C ILE A 239 -5.75 -39.36 7.95
N SER A 240 -4.68 -40.16 8.02
CA SER A 240 -4.52 -41.33 7.16
C SER A 240 -5.56 -42.43 7.42
N SER A 241 -5.94 -42.66 8.68
CA SER A 241 -7.00 -43.61 9.04
C SER A 241 -8.39 -43.09 8.62
N GLY A 242 -8.64 -41.78 8.71
CA GLY A 242 -9.84 -41.14 8.18
C GLY A 242 -9.97 -41.27 6.66
N GLY A 243 -8.89 -41.07 5.90
CA GLY A 243 -8.87 -41.23 4.44
C GLY A 243 -9.12 -42.68 3.97
N ALA A 244 -8.61 -43.68 4.70
CA ALA A 244 -8.88 -45.08 4.43
C ALA A 244 -10.35 -45.45 4.63
N SER A 245 -11.04 -44.81 5.60
CA SER A 245 -12.46 -45.05 5.86
C SER A 245 -13.38 -44.52 4.76
N LEU A 246 -13.04 -43.40 4.12
CA LEU A 246 -13.79 -42.90 2.96
C LEU A 246 -13.55 -43.75 1.71
N ALA A 247 -12.32 -44.22 1.50
CA ALA A 247 -12.00 -45.12 0.38
C ALA A 247 -12.72 -46.47 0.51
N SER A 248 -12.84 -47.03 1.73
CA SER A 248 -13.57 -48.28 1.95
C SER A 248 -15.07 -48.14 1.74
N VAL A 249 -15.68 -47.00 2.09
CA VAL A 249 -17.09 -46.71 1.77
C VAL A 249 -17.30 -46.63 0.26
N VAL A 250 -16.41 -45.96 -0.48
CA VAL A 250 -16.48 -45.89 -1.96
C VAL A 250 -16.32 -47.28 -2.59
N VAL A 251 -15.39 -48.10 -2.11
CA VAL A 251 -15.20 -49.48 -2.59
C VAL A 251 -16.42 -50.36 -2.25
N ALA A 252 -17.00 -50.22 -1.06
CA ALA A 252 -18.21 -50.93 -0.66
C ALA A 252 -19.40 -50.53 -1.57
N LEU A 253 -19.58 -49.24 -1.84
CA LEU A 253 -20.62 -48.75 -2.75
C LEU A 253 -20.44 -49.28 -4.18
N ILE A 254 -19.20 -49.32 -4.70
CA ILE A 254 -18.91 -49.90 -6.03
C ILE A 254 -19.19 -51.40 -6.05
N SER A 255 -18.94 -52.12 -4.95
CA SER A 255 -19.21 -53.56 -4.85
C SER A 255 -20.70 -53.92 -4.76
N ILE A 256 -21.54 -53.00 -4.27
CA ILE A 256 -23.01 -53.17 -4.19
C ILE A 256 -23.68 -52.90 -5.55
N LEU A 257 -23.01 -52.18 -6.45
CA LEU A 257 -23.51 -51.84 -7.79
C LEU A 257 -23.10 -52.85 -8.89
N LYS A 258 -22.48 -53.98 -8.52
CA LYS A 258 -22.21 -55.13 -9.39
C LYS A 258 -23.13 -56.29 -9.05
#